data_AF-A0AAF0JB59-F1
#
_entry.id   AF-A0AAF0JB59-F1
#
_cell.length_a   1.000
_cell.length_b   1.000
_cell.length_c   1.000
_cell.angle_alpha   90.00
_cell.angle_beta   90.00
_cell.angle_gamma   90.00
#
_symmetry.space_group_name_H-M   'P 1'
#
loop_
_entity.id
_entity.type
_entity.pdbx_description
1 polymer ?
#
loop_
_entity_poly.entity_id
_entity_poly.type
_entity_poly.pdbx_seq_one_letter_code
_entity_poly.pdbx_strand_id
1 'polypeptide(L)'
;MHAGRGRLCGTWIEGHSRIARRLAQYYAFAQAVLQLAFFASGYIPTGAYALCSLALAHHIYILRDVSWPTHEPSSTGALRLLPSVILPAIAHVKITSYYAAAAGDWAVHRQGWAQEPSSPNLKSHDVVALLAGSVWTLPVWLFLGESAAEWALPTQ
;
A
#
# COMPACT_ATOMS: atom_id res chain seq x y z
N MET A 1 -9.26 7.54 -24.00
CA MET A 1 -7.87 7.63 -24.52
C MET A 1 -6.83 7.64 -23.39
N HIS A 2 -6.92 6.74 -22.39
CA HIS A 2 -6.01 6.70 -21.22
C HIS A 2 -5.23 5.38 -21.05
N ALA A 3 -5.35 4.44 -21.98
CA ALA A 3 -4.69 3.13 -21.92
C ALA A 3 -3.15 3.17 -22.15
N GLY A 4 -2.57 4.31 -22.55
CA GLY A 4 -1.16 4.40 -22.92
C GLY A 4 -0.17 4.43 -21.74
N ARG A 5 -0.55 5.02 -20.59
CA ARG A 5 0.39 5.21 -19.47
C ARG A 5 0.63 3.95 -18.64
N GLY A 6 -0.39 3.10 -18.47
CA GLY A 6 -0.25 1.80 -17.81
C GLY A 6 0.70 0.86 -18.58
N ARG A 7 0.65 0.90 -19.92
CA ARG A 7 1.56 0.12 -20.78
C ARG A 7 3.01 0.45 -20.53
N LEU A 8 3.35 1.74 -20.44
CA LEU A 8 4.75 2.17 -20.29
C LEU A 8 5.39 1.69 -18.98
N CYS A 9 4.64 1.71 -17.87
CA CYS A 9 5.13 1.17 -16.60
C CYS A 9 5.28 -0.35 -16.65
N GLY A 10 4.29 -1.05 -17.21
CA GLY A 10 4.34 -2.50 -17.35
C GLY A 10 5.52 -2.97 -18.20
N THR A 11 5.68 -2.39 -19.40
CA THR A 11 6.79 -2.74 -20.30
C THR A 11 8.16 -2.42 -19.71
N TRP A 12 8.27 -1.35 -18.91
CA TRP A 12 9.51 -1.06 -18.20
C TRP A 12 9.81 -2.10 -17.11
N ILE A 13 8.80 -2.50 -16.34
CA ILE A 13 8.93 -3.52 -15.29
C ILE A 13 9.35 -4.87 -15.90
N GLU A 14 8.78 -5.27 -17.03
CA GLU A 14 9.17 -6.49 -17.76
C GLU A 14 10.62 -6.41 -18.24
N GLY A 15 10.99 -5.32 -18.93
CA GLY A 15 12.34 -5.13 -19.47
C GLY A 15 13.41 -5.00 -18.39
N HIS A 16 13.05 -4.62 -17.16
CA HIS A 16 13.97 -4.37 -16.05
C HIS A 16 13.56 -5.09 -14.75
N SER A 17 13.03 -6.31 -14.83
CA SER A 17 12.47 -7.07 -13.70
C SER A 17 13.36 -7.11 -12.45
N ARG A 18 14.68 -7.30 -12.62
CA ARG A 18 15.65 -7.28 -11.51
C ARG A 18 15.72 -5.92 -10.80
N ILE A 19 15.70 -4.81 -11.55
CA ILE A 19 15.76 -3.45 -11.00
C ILE A 19 14.42 -3.11 -10.35
N ALA A 20 13.31 -3.41 -11.03
CA ALA A 20 11.97 -3.20 -10.52
C ALA A 20 11.75 -3.91 -9.17
N ARG A 21 12.19 -5.17 -9.05
CA ARG A 21 12.13 -5.92 -7.79
C ARG A 21 12.99 -5.30 -6.70
N ARG A 22 14.23 -4.88 -7.00
CA ARG A 22 15.09 -4.21 -6.02
C ARG A 22 14.49 -2.90 -5.51
N LEU A 23 13.92 -2.08 -6.41
CA LEU A 23 13.22 -0.85 -6.03
C LEU A 23 12.04 -1.15 -5.09
N ALA A 24 11.24 -2.17 -5.41
CA ALA A 24 10.13 -2.60 -4.56
C ALA A 24 10.60 -3.05 -3.16
N GLN A 25 11.72 -3.78 -3.09
CA GLN A 25 12.32 -4.21 -1.82
C GLN A 25 12.84 -3.03 -0.99
N TYR A 26 13.53 -2.06 -1.61
CA TYR A 26 13.97 -0.85 -0.92
C TYR A 26 12.77 -0.03 -0.43
N TYR A 27 11.74 0.08 -1.25
CA TYR A 27 10.50 0.76 -0.85
C TYR A 27 9.82 0.02 0.30
N ALA A 28 9.75 -1.31 0.28
CA ALA A 28 9.19 -2.09 1.38
C ALA A 28 9.93 -1.87 2.69
N PHE A 29 11.26 -1.78 2.66
CA PHE A 29 12.05 -1.43 3.83
C PHE A 29 11.77 0.00 4.32
N ALA A 30 11.77 0.98 3.41
CA ALA A 30 11.46 2.37 3.76
C ALA A 30 10.03 2.50 4.33
N GLN A 31 9.06 1.78 3.76
CA GLN A 31 7.70 1.71 4.24
C GLN A 31 7.61 1.07 5.63
N ALA A 32 8.42 0.05 5.94
CA ALA A 32 8.49 -0.55 7.28
C ALA A 32 8.92 0.49 8.33
N VAL A 33 9.99 1.23 8.04
CA VAL A 33 10.52 2.29 8.91
C VAL A 33 9.50 3.39 9.09
N LEU A 34 8.87 3.83 8.00
CA LEU A 34 7.86 4.89 8.02
C LEU A 34 6.61 4.48 8.79
N GLN A 35 6.11 3.25 8.61
CA GLN A 35 4.99 2.69 9.36
C GLN A 35 5.29 2.63 10.85
N LEU A 36 6.50 2.21 11.23
CA LEU A 36 6.93 2.19 12.63
C LEU A 36 6.97 3.62 13.21
N ALA A 37 7.52 4.59 12.49
CA ALA A 37 7.57 5.98 12.91
C ALA A 37 6.16 6.58 13.11
N PHE A 38 5.24 6.32 12.18
CA PHE A 38 3.86 6.77 12.30
C PHE A 38 3.10 6.08 13.42
N PHE A 39 3.33 4.79 13.64
CA PHE A 39 2.76 4.07 14.77
C PHE A 39 3.27 4.62 16.11
N ALA A 40 4.59 4.78 16.25
CA ALA A 40 5.21 5.31 17.46
C ALA A 40 4.76 6.75 17.78
N SER A 41 4.46 7.53 16.75
CA SER A 41 3.97 8.90 16.87
C SER A 41 2.43 9.00 16.99
N GLY A 42 1.71 7.88 17.04
CA GLY A 42 0.25 7.85 17.20
C GLY A 42 -0.58 8.18 15.95
N TYR A 43 0.04 8.28 14.76
CA TYR A 43 -0.67 8.52 13.50
C TYR A 43 -1.35 7.28 12.92
N ILE A 44 -0.92 6.08 13.32
CA ILE A 44 -1.55 4.84 12.87
C ILE A 44 -2.12 4.11 14.10
N PRO A 45 -3.43 3.81 14.14
CA PRO A 45 -3.99 3.02 15.22
C PRO A 45 -3.46 1.58 15.17
N THR A 46 -3.29 0.94 16.33
CA THR A 46 -2.67 -0.39 16.48
C THR A 46 -3.27 -1.44 15.54
N GLY A 47 -4.59 -1.46 15.38
CA GLY A 47 -5.27 -2.41 14.48
C GLY A 47 -4.93 -2.20 13.01
N ALA A 48 -4.75 -0.95 12.56
CA ALA A 48 -4.30 -0.66 11.20
C ALA A 48 -2.82 -0.99 11.02
N TYR A 49 -1.98 -0.69 12.02
CA TYR A 49 -0.56 -1.03 12.00
C TYR A 49 -0.34 -2.54 11.86
N ALA A 50 -1.09 -3.37 12.59
CA ALA A 50 -1.02 -4.82 12.48
C ALA A 50 -1.36 -5.31 11.06
N LEU A 51 -2.43 -4.80 10.45
CA LEU A 51 -2.83 -5.15 9.09
C LEU A 51 -1.79 -4.70 8.05
N CYS A 52 -1.28 -3.47 8.19
CA CYS A 52 -0.20 -2.95 7.35
C CYS A 52 1.07 -3.80 7.45
N SER A 53 1.43 -4.24 8.66
CA SER A 53 2.60 -5.09 8.91
C SER A 53 2.42 -6.48 8.28
N LEU A 54 1.23 -7.08 8.41
CA LEU A 54 0.91 -8.35 7.77
C LEU A 54 0.93 -8.24 6.24
N ALA A 55 0.34 -7.17 5.68
CA ALA A 55 0.38 -6.90 4.25
C ALA A 55 1.83 -6.72 3.77
N LEU A 56 2.64 -5.95 4.49
CA LEU A 56 4.04 -5.72 4.17
C LEU A 56 4.87 -7.01 4.22
N ALA A 57 4.69 -7.84 5.25
CA ALA A 57 5.35 -9.14 5.34
C ALA A 57 4.98 -10.05 4.16
N HIS A 58 3.71 -10.05 3.78
CA HIS A 58 3.21 -10.76 2.60
C HIS A 58 3.81 -10.21 1.29
N HIS A 59 3.89 -8.89 1.13
CA HIS A 59 4.54 -8.26 -0.05
C HIS A 59 6.02 -8.62 -0.13
N ILE A 60 6.75 -8.61 1.00
CA ILE A 60 8.15 -9.04 1.04
C ILE A 60 8.28 -10.51 0.67
N TYR A 61 7.36 -11.36 1.13
CA TYR A 61 7.31 -12.77 0.73
C TYR A 61 7.14 -12.94 -0.79
N ILE A 62 6.26 -12.16 -1.43
CA ILE A 62 6.12 -12.15 -2.89
C ILE A 62 7.40 -11.67 -3.57
N LEU A 63 7.96 -10.54 -3.12
CA LEU A 63 9.16 -9.92 -3.70
C LEU A 63 10.45 -10.71 -3.47
N ARG A 64 10.45 -11.73 -2.60
CA ARG A 64 11.57 -12.68 -2.47
C ARG A 64 11.63 -13.67 -3.62
N ASP A 65 10.50 -13.88 -4.29
CA ASP A 65 10.41 -14.82 -5.39
C ASP A 65 11.19 -14.31 -6.61
N VAL A 66 12.12 -15.13 -7.12
CA VAL A 66 13.00 -14.74 -8.22
C VAL A 66 12.23 -14.67 -9.54
N SER A 67 11.13 -15.41 -9.65
CA SER A 67 10.24 -15.42 -10.81
C SER A 67 9.25 -14.27 -10.86
N TRP A 68 9.13 -13.43 -9.81
CA TRP A 68 8.35 -12.21 -9.92
C TRP A 68 9.08 -11.17 -10.79
N PRO A 69 8.41 -10.51 -11.76
CA PRO A 69 6.98 -10.57 -12.08
C PRO A 69 6.58 -11.58 -13.18
N THR A 70 7.53 -12.32 -13.74
CA THR A 70 7.38 -13.17 -14.93
C THR A 70 6.72 -14.53 -14.69
N HIS A 71 5.76 -14.64 -13.76
CA HIS A 71 5.05 -15.90 -13.59
C HIS A 71 4.19 -16.19 -14.83
N GLU A 72 4.18 -17.44 -15.29
CA GLU A 72 3.11 -17.86 -16.20
C GLU A 72 1.77 -17.65 -15.49
N PRO A 73 0.76 -17.10 -16.18
CA PRO A 73 -0.55 -16.81 -15.58
C PRO A 73 -1.20 -18.14 -15.16
N SER A 74 -0.99 -18.49 -13.90
CA SER A 74 -1.67 -19.60 -13.25
C SER A 74 -2.79 -19.06 -12.38
N SER A 75 -3.92 -19.77 -12.32
CA SER A 75 -5.06 -19.42 -11.45
C SER A 75 -4.65 -19.27 -9.97
N THR A 76 -3.56 -19.91 -9.56
CA THR A 76 -2.97 -19.79 -8.22
C THR A 76 -2.28 -18.45 -7.97
N GLY A 77 -1.74 -17.80 -9.01
CA GLY A 77 -1.09 -16.49 -8.93
C GLY A 77 -2.05 -15.37 -8.51
N ALA A 78 -3.25 -15.33 -9.09
CA ALA A 78 -4.28 -14.34 -8.74
C ALA A 78 -4.73 -14.48 -7.27
N LEU A 79 -4.88 -15.71 -6.77
CA LEU A 79 -5.23 -15.97 -5.37
C LEU A 79 -4.12 -15.53 -4.40
N ARG A 80 -2.84 -15.66 -4.82
CA ARG A 80 -1.69 -15.18 -4.04
C ARG A 80 -1.71 -13.65 -3.87
N LEU A 81 -2.34 -12.89 -4.75
CA LEU A 81 -2.43 -11.43 -4.63
C LEU A 81 -3.59 -10.94 -3.77
N LEU A 82 -4.57 -11.79 -3.46
CA LEU A 82 -5.73 -11.39 -2.65
C LEU A 82 -5.34 -10.78 -1.30
N PRO A 83 -4.42 -11.36 -0.50
CA PRO A 83 -4.01 -10.73 0.76
C PRO A 83 -3.35 -9.37 0.56
N SER A 84 -2.65 -9.17 -0.57
CA SER A 84 -2.02 -7.90 -0.95
C SER A 84 -3.01 -6.79 -1.27
N VAL A 85 -4.31 -7.10 -1.45
CA VAL A 85 -5.37 -6.11 -1.68
C VAL A 85 -6.31 -6.03 -0.48
N ILE A 86 -6.70 -7.18 0.09
CA ILE A 86 -7.65 -7.26 1.19
C ILE A 86 -7.08 -6.63 2.47
N LEU A 87 -5.84 -6.96 2.86
CA LEU A 87 -5.25 -6.42 4.08
C LEU A 87 -5.08 -4.89 4.01
N PRO A 88 -4.53 -4.31 2.91
CA PRO A 88 -4.50 -2.86 2.73
C PRO A 88 -5.89 -2.20 2.69
N ALA A 89 -6.89 -2.84 2.09
CA ALA A 89 -8.26 -2.31 2.07
C ALA A 89 -8.86 -2.22 3.47
N ILE A 90 -8.70 -3.26 4.29
CA ILE A 90 -9.18 -3.24 5.69
C ILE A 90 -8.38 -2.19 6.50
N ALA A 91 -7.06 -2.10 6.29
CA ALA A 91 -6.22 -1.08 6.93
C ALA A 91 -6.65 0.34 6.54
N HIS A 92 -6.95 0.57 5.26
CA HIS A 92 -7.50 1.83 4.76
C HIS A 92 -8.77 2.19 5.53
N VAL A 93 -9.77 1.29 5.57
CA VAL A 93 -11.04 1.55 6.25
C VAL A 93 -10.81 1.88 7.73
N LYS A 94 -9.91 1.17 8.41
CA LYS A 94 -9.59 1.45 9.82
C LYS A 94 -8.96 2.84 10.01
N ILE A 95 -8.03 3.24 9.14
CA ILE A 95 -7.38 4.56 9.21
C ILE A 95 -8.40 5.66 8.93
N THR A 96 -9.24 5.51 7.91
CA THR A 96 -10.26 6.53 7.58
C THR A 96 -11.31 6.67 8.67
N SER A 97 -11.79 5.55 9.24
CA SER A 97 -12.71 5.60 10.39
C SER A 97 -12.06 6.25 11.61
N TYR A 98 -10.79 5.96 11.90
CA TYR A 98 -10.05 6.57 13.00
C TYR A 98 -9.96 8.10 12.83
N TYR A 99 -9.60 8.58 11.65
CA TYR A 99 -9.50 10.02 11.39
C TYR A 99 -10.85 10.72 11.27
N ALA A 100 -11.91 10.03 10.84
CA ALA A 100 -13.27 10.56 10.87
C ALA A 100 -13.74 10.81 12.32
N ALA A 101 -13.46 9.89 13.23
CA ALA A 101 -13.75 10.06 14.66
C ALA A 101 -12.91 11.20 15.25
N ALA A 102 -11.59 11.21 15.01
CA ALA A 102 -10.70 12.26 15.48
C ALA A 102 -11.14 13.66 15.00
N ALA A 103 -11.58 13.80 13.75
CA ALA A 103 -12.08 15.06 13.23
C ALA A 103 -13.30 15.58 14.00
N GLY A 104 -14.18 14.67 14.45
CA GLY A 104 -15.30 14.97 15.33
C GLY A 104 -14.84 15.47 16.70
N ASP A 105 -13.94 14.75 17.35
CA ASP A 105 -13.39 15.13 18.66
C ASP A 105 -12.72 16.51 18.61
N TRP A 106 -11.93 16.77 17.57
CA TRP A 106 -11.31 18.07 17.34
C TRP A 106 -12.32 19.17 17.05
N ALA A 107 -13.47 18.87 16.46
CA ALA A 107 -14.54 19.85 16.27
C ALA A 107 -15.18 20.26 17.60
N VAL A 108 -15.44 19.31 18.50
CA VAL A 108 -15.97 19.56 19.85
C VAL A 108 -14.97 20.34 20.70
N HIS A 109 -13.68 19.99 20.64
CA HIS A 109 -12.62 20.72 21.34
C HIS A 109 -12.55 22.19 20.89
N ARG A 110 -12.63 22.45 19.57
CA ARG A 110 -12.64 23.83 19.02
C ARG A 110 -13.83 24.67 19.50
N GLN A 111 -14.93 24.05 19.91
CA GLN A 111 -16.09 24.74 20.50
C GLN A 111 -15.91 25.04 22.00
N GLY A 112 -14.80 24.60 22.61
CA GLY A 112 -14.51 24.78 24.03
C GLY A 112 -15.25 23.81 24.94
N TRP A 113 -15.82 22.72 24.39
CA TRP A 113 -16.67 21.80 25.13
C TRP A 113 -15.94 20.55 25.62
N ALA A 114 -14.68 20.35 25.23
CA ALA A 114 -13.88 19.18 25.58
C ALA A 114 -12.40 19.52 25.77
N GLN A 115 -11.70 18.66 26.53
CA GLN A 115 -10.24 18.67 26.63
C GLN A 115 -9.59 18.38 25.27
N GLU A 116 -8.29 18.70 25.15
CA GLU A 116 -7.52 18.43 23.94
C GLU A 116 -7.53 16.93 23.61
N PRO A 117 -7.98 16.53 22.40
CA PRO A 117 -7.98 15.13 22.01
C PRO A 117 -6.57 14.56 21.96
N SER A 118 -6.42 13.29 22.37
CA SER A 118 -5.15 12.56 22.24
C SER A 118 -4.82 12.14 20.80
N SER A 119 -5.80 12.22 19.90
CA SER A 119 -5.65 11.87 18.48
C SER A 119 -4.99 13.03 17.69
N PRO A 120 -4.14 12.72 16.71
CA PRO A 120 -3.48 13.76 15.93
C PRO A 120 -4.47 14.54 15.05
N ASN A 121 -4.31 15.86 15.01
CA ASN A 121 -5.10 16.76 14.17
C ASN A 121 -4.51 16.82 12.74
N LEU A 122 -4.87 15.85 11.89
CA LEU A 122 -4.45 15.84 10.48
C LEU A 122 -5.48 16.49 9.56
N LYS A 123 -4.99 17.11 8.48
CA LYS A 123 -5.83 17.55 7.37
C LYS A 123 -6.13 16.37 6.44
N SER A 124 -7.22 16.45 5.68
CA SER A 124 -7.63 15.36 4.78
C SER A 124 -6.56 14.97 3.77
N HIS A 125 -5.76 15.92 3.27
CA HIS A 125 -4.67 15.61 2.34
C HIS A 125 -3.52 14.84 3.00
N ASP A 126 -3.24 15.08 4.29
CA ASP A 126 -2.22 14.33 5.03
C ASP A 126 -2.66 12.86 5.21
N VAL A 127 -3.94 12.64 5.50
CA VAL A 127 -4.52 11.29 5.60
C VAL A 127 -4.46 10.58 4.24
N VAL A 128 -4.77 11.28 3.14
CA VAL A 128 -4.64 10.73 1.78
C VAL A 128 -3.19 10.37 1.45
N ALA A 129 -2.23 11.24 1.79
CA ALA A 129 -0.81 10.97 1.59
C ALA A 129 -0.33 9.76 2.41
N LEU A 130 -0.77 9.66 3.67
CA LEU A 130 -0.52 8.51 4.55
C LEU A 130 -1.05 7.21 3.92
N LEU A 131 -2.29 7.21 3.45
CA LEU A 131 -2.91 6.05 2.80
C LEU A 131 -2.19 5.67 1.50
N ALA A 132 -1.90 6.65 0.64
CA ALA A 132 -1.22 6.41 -0.62
C ALA A 132 0.17 5.80 -0.39
N GLY A 133 1.00 6.43 0.45
CA GLY A 133 2.36 5.98 0.72
C GLY A 133 2.42 4.71 1.56
N SER A 134 1.70 4.66 2.68
CA SER A 134 1.89 3.62 3.70
C SER A 134 0.99 2.40 3.53
N VAL A 135 -0.06 2.49 2.71
CA VAL A 135 -1.04 1.41 2.52
C VAL A 135 -1.05 0.89 1.09
N TRP A 136 -1.12 1.77 0.09
CA TRP A 136 -1.42 1.37 -1.29
C TRP A 136 -0.24 1.29 -2.26
N THR A 137 0.90 1.90 -1.95
CA THR A 137 2.00 1.96 -2.93
C THR A 137 2.53 0.58 -3.32
N LEU A 138 2.86 -0.30 -2.35
CA LEU A 138 3.30 -1.67 -2.67
C LEU A 138 2.23 -2.54 -3.35
N PRO A 139 0.96 -2.57 -2.88
CA PRO A 139 -0.11 -3.29 -3.57
C PRO A 139 -0.24 -2.90 -5.04
N VAL A 140 -0.22 -1.59 -5.33
CA VAL A 140 -0.30 -1.08 -6.69
C VAL A 140 0.92 -1.50 -7.49
N TRP A 141 2.12 -1.43 -6.90
CA TRP A 141 3.35 -1.88 -7.55
C TRP A 141 3.32 -3.36 -7.92
N LEU A 142 2.89 -4.22 -6.99
CA LEU A 142 2.74 -5.66 -7.22
C LEU A 142 1.70 -5.95 -8.31
N PHE A 143 0.54 -5.29 -8.24
CA PHE A 143 -0.51 -5.41 -9.24
C PHE A 143 -0.01 -5.02 -10.64
N LEU A 144 0.72 -3.91 -10.76
CA LEU A 144 1.28 -3.46 -12.03
C LEU A 144 2.32 -4.45 -12.58
N GLY A 145 3.16 -5.04 -11.72
CA GLY A 145 4.12 -6.05 -12.16
C GLY A 145 3.45 -7.31 -12.70
N GLU A 146 2.43 -7.81 -12.00
CA GLU A 146 1.69 -9.01 -12.39
C GLU A 146 0.86 -8.78 -13.67
N SER A 147 0.21 -7.62 -13.76
CA SER A 147 -0.54 -7.24 -14.97
C SER A 147 0.38 -7.02 -16.16
N ALA A 148 1.65 -6.63 -15.95
CA ALA A 148 2.59 -6.48 -17.05
C ALA A 148 2.84 -7.82 -17.73
N ALA A 149 3.10 -8.88 -16.96
CA ALA A 149 3.41 -10.22 -17.47
C ALA A 149 2.32 -10.82 -18.37
N GLU A 150 1.04 -10.49 -18.12
CA GLU A 150 -0.08 -10.95 -18.95
C GLU A 150 -0.14 -10.27 -20.34
N TRP A 151 0.56 -9.14 -20.53
CA TRP A 151 0.45 -8.32 -21.75
C TRP A 151 1.54 -8.64 -22.78
N ALA A 152 2.44 -9.56 -22.46
CA ALA A 152 3.41 -10.10 -23.40
C ALA A 152 2.65 -10.75 -24.57
N LEU A 153 2.70 -10.13 -25.74
CA LEU A 153 2.13 -10.69 -26.97
C LEU A 153 2.79 -12.06 -27.23
N PRO A 154 2.02 -13.08 -27.67
CA PRO A 154 2.61 -14.36 -28.04
C PRO A 154 3.68 -14.13 -29.11
N THR A 155 4.93 -14.45 -28.78
CA THR A 155 6.02 -14.48 -29.75
C THR A 155 5.77 -15.64 -30.70
N GLN A 156 5.38 -15.32 -31.94
CA GLN A 156 5.36 -16.28 -33.05
C GLN A 156 6.76 -16.73 -33.43
#